data_AF-A0A5C7LWT5-F1
#
_entry.id   AF-A0A5C7LWT5-F1
#
_cell.length_a   1.000
_cell.length_b   1.000
_cell.length_c   1.000
_cell.angle_alpha   90.00
_cell.angle_beta   90.00
_cell.angle_gamma   90.00
#
_symmetry.space_group_name_H-M   'P 1'
#
loop_
_entity.id
_entity.type
_entity.pdbx_description
1 polymer ?
#
loop_
_entity_poly.entity_id
_entity_poly.type
_entity_poly.pdbx_seq_one_letter_code
_entity_poly.pdbx_strand_id
1 'polypeptide(L)' 'MSAQLDWNSCRDRASHMSREELIYAISDCYSAAKSARLMEAFGGKVLKSEGYYMDELSVYRQELNSR' A
#
# COMPACT_ATOMS: atom_id res chain seq x y z
N MET A 1 2.22 16.95 -7.24
CA MET A 1 1.07 16.07 -7.45
C MET A 1 1.32 14.81 -6.63
N SER A 2 0.38 14.43 -5.75
CA SER A 2 0.39 13.14 -5.06
C SER A 2 -0.06 12.04 -6.02
N ALA A 3 0.59 10.88 -5.95
CA ALA A 3 0.18 9.72 -6.74
C ALA A 3 -1.18 9.20 -6.26
N GLN A 4 -2.04 8.82 -7.20
CA GLN A 4 -3.27 8.07 -6.93
C GLN A 4 -3.01 6.58 -7.18
N LEU A 5 -3.64 5.71 -6.38
CA LEU A 5 -3.54 4.28 -6.57
C LEU A 5 -4.32 3.86 -7.82
N ASP A 6 -3.64 3.15 -8.72
CA ASP A 6 -4.31 2.38 -9.77
C ASP A 6 -4.80 1.06 -9.17
N TRP A 7 -6.10 1.00 -8.89
CA TRP A 7 -6.75 -0.15 -8.27
C TRP A 7 -6.66 -1.43 -9.11
N ASN A 8 -6.75 -1.32 -10.44
CA ASN A 8 -6.73 -2.48 -11.31
C ASN A 8 -5.31 -3.05 -11.38
N SER A 9 -4.32 -2.19 -11.61
CA SER A 9 -2.92 -2.60 -11.62
C SER A 9 -2.47 -3.20 -10.29
N CYS A 10 -2.90 -2.61 -9.17
CA CYS A 10 -2.58 -3.15 -7.85
C CYS A 10 -3.20 -4.52 -7.60
N ARG A 11 -4.46 -4.71 -8.00
CA ARG A 11 -5.15 -5.99 -7.87
C ARG A 11 -4.53 -7.07 -8.74
N ASP A 12 -4.23 -6.76 -10.00
CA ASP A 12 -3.58 -7.71 -10.91
C ASP A 12 -2.24 -8.17 -10.34
N ARG A 13 -1.42 -7.24 -9.83
CA ARG A 13 -0.18 -7.60 -9.14
C ARG A 13 -0.42 -8.49 -7.91
N ALA A 14 -1.39 -8.13 -7.06
CA ALA A 14 -1.71 -8.90 -5.86
C ALA A 14 -2.14 -10.35 -6.20
N SER A 15 -2.91 -10.54 -7.28
CA SER A 15 -3.38 -11.85 -7.70
C SER A 15 -2.24 -12.83 -8.06
N HIS A 16 -1.10 -12.31 -8.51
CA HIS A 16 0.08 -13.10 -8.87
C HIS A 16 1.04 -13.35 -7.70
N MET A 17 0.79 -12.76 -6.52
CA MET A 17 1.63 -12.95 -5.34
C MET A 17 1.26 -14.24 -4.60
N SER A 18 2.26 -14.86 -3.97
CA SER A 18 2.07 -15.91 -2.96
C SER A 18 1.50 -15.34 -1.66
N ARG A 19 1.05 -16.23 -0.76
CA ARG A 19 0.50 -15.83 0.54
C ARG A 19 1.56 -15.09 1.38
N GLU A 20 2.79 -15.58 1.38
CA GLU A 20 3.92 -14.99 2.10
C GLU A 20 4.28 -13.61 1.54
N GLU A 21 4.28 -13.45 0.22
CA GLU A 21 4.52 -12.15 -0.43
C GLU A 21 3.42 -11.14 -0.09
N LEU A 22 2.15 -11.56 -0.04
CA LEU A 22 1.04 -10.70 0.39
C LEU A 22 1.21 -10.25 1.84
N ILE A 23 1.60 -11.15 2.74
CA ILE A 23 1.86 -10.81 4.15
C ILE A 23 2.99 -9.79 4.25
N TYR A 24 4.08 -10.00 3.51
CA TYR A 24 5.20 -9.07 3.48
C TYR A 24 4.79 -7.69 2.92
N ALA A 25 4.05 -7.67 1.81
CA ALA A 25 3.57 -6.45 1.18
C ALA A 25 2.62 -5.64 2.10
N ILE A 26 1.77 -6.31 2.87
CA ILE A 26 0.92 -5.68 3.89
C ILE A 26 1.77 -5.00 4.97
N SER A 27 2.80 -5.70 5.46
CA SER A 27 3.72 -5.17 6.48
C SER A 27 4.50 -3.96 5.97
N ASP A 28 4.98 -4.04 4.72
CA ASP A 28 5.71 -2.96 4.06
C ASP A 28 4.82 -1.73 3.86
N CYS A 29 3.58 -1.91 3.38
CA CYS A 29 2.61 -0.82 3.22
C CYS A 29 2.32 -0.11 4.55
N TYR A 30 2.18 -0.85 5.66
CA TYR A 30 2.00 -0.23 6.98
C TYR A 30 3.20 0.63 7.39
N SER A 31 4.41 0.13 7.15
CA SER A 31 5.65 0.83 7.49
C SER A 31 5.84 2.08 6.62
N ALA A 32 5.56 1.96 5.33
CA ALA A 32 5.59 3.06 4.37
C ALA A 32 4.52 4.12 4.68
N ALA A 33 3.29 3.71 5.00
CA ALA A 33 2.20 4.62 5.39
C ALA A 33 2.57 5.45 6.62
N LYS A 34 3.13 4.81 7.66
CA LYS A 34 3.61 5.49 8.88
C LYS A 34 4.72 6.49 8.54
N SER A 35 5.65 6.11 7.68
CA SER A 35 6.76 6.97 7.27
C SER A 35 6.28 8.17 6.45
N ALA A 36 5.36 7.96 5.50
CA ALA A 36 4.74 9.00 4.71
C ALA A 36 4.01 10.01 5.60
N ARG A 37 3.18 9.53 6.54
CA ARG A 37 2.49 10.37 7.52
C ARG A 37 3.45 11.23 8.35
N LEU A 38 4.54 10.64 8.84
CA LEU A 38 5.55 11.37 9.61
C LEU A 38 6.18 12.46 8.75
N MET A 39 6.60 12.13 7.53
CA MET A 39 7.20 13.11 6.61
C MET A 39 6.23 14.26 6.30
N GLU A 40 4.96 13.95 6.00
CA GLU A 40 3.92 14.97 5.76
C GLU A 40 3.67 15.84 7.00
N ALA A 41 3.67 15.26 8.20
CA ALA A 41 3.50 16.00 9.46
C ALA A 41 4.65 17.00 9.73
N PHE A 42 5.86 16.71 9.25
CA PHE A 42 7.01 17.62 9.33
C PHE A 42 7.11 18.58 8.13
N GLY A 43 6.06 18.68 7.29
CA GLY A 43 6.03 19.55 6.12
C GLY A 43 6.83 19.03 4.91
N GLY A 44 7.27 17.78 4.96
CA GLY A 44 7.91 17.08 3.86
C GLY A 44 6.90 16.78 2.75
N LYS A 45 7.34 16.88 1.50
CA LYS A 45 6.55 16.45 0.34
C LYS A 45 6.81 14.97 0.08
N VAL A 46 5.75 14.17 0.05
CA VAL A 46 5.81 12.74 -0.31
C VAL A 46 5.16 12.53 -1.68
N LEU A 47 5.68 11.56 -2.44
CA LEU A 47 5.08 11.17 -3.72
C LEU A 47 3.81 10.35 -3.50
N LYS A 48 3.83 9.46 -2.51
CA LYS A 48 2.74 8.60 -2.07
C LYS A 48 2.41 8.94 -0.62
N SER A 49 1.16 9.31 -0.36
CA SER A 49 0.68 9.70 0.98
C SER A 49 0.38 8.47 1.84
N GLU A 50 0.12 8.68 3.13
CA GLU A 50 -0.43 7.64 4.02
C GLU A 50 -1.65 6.95 3.38
N GLY A 51 -2.58 7.73 2.82
CA GLY A 51 -3.80 7.21 2.18
C GLY A 51 -3.50 6.26 1.02
N TYR A 52 -2.54 6.60 0.16
CA TYR A 52 -2.15 5.74 -0.97
C TYR A 52 -1.73 4.33 -0.48
N TYR A 53 -0.88 4.27 0.55
CA TYR A 53 -0.39 3.00 1.08
C TYR A 53 -1.48 2.23 1.84
N MET A 54 -2.42 2.92 2.47
CA MET A 54 -3.57 2.29 3.13
C MET A 54 -4.56 1.70 2.14
N ASP A 55 -4.78 2.37 1.01
CA ASP A 55 -5.56 1.83 -0.11
C ASP A 55 -4.87 0.59 -0.69
N GLU A 56 -3.56 0.66 -0.96
CA GLU A 56 -2.76 -0.46 -1.50
C GLU A 56 -2.83 -1.69 -0.56
N LEU A 57 -2.70 -1.45 0.74
CA LEU A 57 -2.81 -2.44 1.80
C LEU A 57 -4.19 -3.13 1.84
N SER A 58 -5.26 -2.38 1.61
CA SER A 58 -6.61 -2.95 1.59
C SER A 58 -6.80 -3.91 0.41
N VAL A 59 -6.16 -3.67 -0.73
CA VAL A 59 -6.11 -4.62 -1.86
C VAL A 59 -5.42 -5.92 -1.45
N TYR A 60 -4.23 -5.85 -0.85
CA TYR A 60 -3.50 -7.05 -0.44
C TYR A 60 -4.24 -7.85 0.63
N ARG A 61 -4.89 -7.18 1.58
CA ARG A 61 -5.73 -7.85 2.59
C ARG A 61 -6.92 -8.55 1.98
N GLN A 62 -7.58 -7.91 1.01
CA GLN A 62 -8.71 -8.51 0.31
C GLN A 62 -8.26 -9.78 -0.42
N GLU A 63 -7.16 -9.72 -1.16
CA GLU A 63 -6.59 -10.85 -1.89
C GLU A 63 -6.16 -11.99 -0.95
N LEU A 64 -5.54 -11.66 0.19
CA LEU A 64 -5.14 -12.64 1.20
C LEU A 64 -6.34 -13.37 1.83
N ASN A 65 -7.46 -12.65 2.01
CA ASN A 65 -8.68 -13.22 2.59
C ASN A 65 -9.49 -14.05 1.59
N SER A 66 -9.31 -13.83 0.28
CA SER A 66 -9.96 -14.66 -0.75
C SER A 66 -9.28 -16.00 -1.00
N ARG A 67 -8.20 -16.31 -0.28
CA ARG A 67 -7.41 -17.55 -0.38
C ARG A 67 -7.60 -18.44 0.85
#